data_AF-A0AAD1CDK9-F1
#
_entry.id   AF-A0AAD1CDK9-F1
#
_cell.length_a   1.000
_cell.length_b   1.000
_cell.length_c   1.000
_cell.angle_alpha   90.00
_cell.angle_beta   90.00
_cell.angle_gamma   90.00
#
_symmetry.space_group_name_H-M   'P 1'
#
loop_
_entity.id
_entity.type
_entity.pdbx_description
1 polymer ?
#
loop_
_entity_poly.entity_id
_entity_poly.type
_entity_poly.pdbx_seq_one_letter_code
_entity_poly.pdbx_strand_id
1 'polypeptide(L)' 'MKLSINDSIASFVQTIECNQHSIVIKTLPSMASLIAKILTNCPHKYVLVAIGSHDTVFVIPKNTKQLTLCMQEIESIVGK' A
#
# COMPACT_ATOMS: atom_id res chain seq x y z
N MET A 1 -26.30 6.16 4.06
CA MET A 1 -25.15 5.26 3.83
C MET A 1 -23.91 5.96 4.37
N LYS A 2 -23.28 5.45 5.44
CA LYS A 2 -22.07 6.03 6.04
C LYS A 2 -20.88 5.26 5.46
N LEU A 3 -20.13 5.86 4.54
CA LEU A 3 -18.85 5.30 4.06
C LEU A 3 -17.86 5.35 5.22
N SER A 4 -17.25 4.22 5.57
CA SER A 4 -16.11 4.25 6.48
C SER A 4 -14.88 4.79 5.73
N ILE A 5 -13.92 5.33 6.48
CA ILE A 5 -12.66 5.82 5.90
C ILE A 5 -11.95 4.67 5.16
N ASN A 6 -12.06 3.44 5.65
CA ASN A 6 -11.47 2.25 5.04
C ASN A 6 -12.12 1.91 3.71
N ASP A 7 -13.45 2.00 3.60
CA ASP A 7 -14.16 1.79 2.32
C ASP A 7 -13.73 2.81 1.27
N SER A 8 -13.41 4.03 1.72
CA SER A 8 -12.94 5.11 0.83
C SER A 8 -11.50 4.84 0.35
N ILE A 9 -10.61 4.37 1.22
CA ILE A 9 -9.21 4.04 0.86
C ILE A 9 -9.16 2.86 -0.11
N ALA A 10 -9.92 1.80 0.17
CA ALA A 10 -9.99 0.62 -0.69
C ALA A 10 -10.43 0.98 -2.12
N SER A 11 -11.37 1.92 -2.25
CA SER A 11 -11.85 2.40 -3.55
C SER A 11 -10.78 3.10 -4.39
N PHE A 12 -9.70 3.59 -3.77
CA PHE A 12 -8.60 4.23 -4.48
C PHE A 12 -7.55 3.23 -4.99
N VAL A 13 -7.57 1.98 -4.53
CA VAL A 13 -6.58 0.95 -4.88
C VAL A 13 -7.09 0.06 -6.02
N GLN A 14 -6.44 0.13 -7.18
CA GLN A 14 -6.77 -0.66 -8.36
C GLN A 14 -6.17 -2.06 -8.28
N THR A 15 -4.85 -2.17 -8.05
CA THR A 15 -4.14 -3.45 -7.94
C THR A 15 -3.05 -3.37 -6.89
N ILE A 16 -2.72 -4.53 -6.31
CA ILE A 16 -1.55 -4.74 -5.45
C ILE A 16 -0.83 -5.94 -6.06
N GLU A 17 0.41 -5.73 -6.49
CA GLU A 17 1.22 -6.74 -7.15
C GLU A 17 2.60 -6.77 -6.52
N CYS A 18 3.31 -7.88 -6.64
CA CYS A 18 4.68 -7.96 -6.15
C CYS A 18 5.58 -8.76 -7.11
N ASN A 19 6.87 -8.41 -7.10
CA ASN A 19 7.93 -9.25 -7.66
C ASN A 19 8.76 -9.86 -6.51
N GLN A 20 9.92 -10.46 -6.82
CA GLN A 20 10.79 -11.09 -5.82
C GLN A 20 11.43 -10.10 -4.82
N HIS A 21 11.25 -8.79 -4.99
CA HIS A 21 11.93 -7.77 -4.18
C HIS A 21 11.02 -6.67 -3.62
N SER A 22 9.90 -6.38 -4.27
CA SER A 22 9.12 -5.15 -4.05
C SER A 22 7.65 -5.37 -4.31
N ILE A 23 6.84 -4.47 -3.74
CA ILE A 23 5.39 -4.45 -3.92
C ILE A 23 5.02 -3.15 -4.64
N VAL A 24 4.15 -3.25 -5.64
CA VAL A 24 3.64 -2.14 -6.43
C VAL A 24 2.13 -2.04 -6.19
N ILE A 25 1.67 -0.86 -5.83
CA ILE A 25 0.24 -0.56 -5.68
C ILE A 25 -0.15 0.41 -6.78
N LYS A 26 -1.11 0.03 -7.62
CA LYS A 26 -1.75 0.96 -8.56
C LYS A 26 -2.96 1.59 -7.90
N THR A 27 -3.08 2.90 -8.05
CA THR A 27 -4.16 3.70 -7.47
C THR A 27 -4.91 4.47 -8.54
N LEU A 28 -6.05 5.07 -8.19
CA LEU A 28 -6.61 6.14 -9.01
C LEU A 28 -5.59 7.29 -9.18
N PRO A 29 -5.66 8.05 -10.29
CA PRO A 29 -4.78 9.21 -10.51
C PRO A 29 -4.73 10.15 -9.31
N SER A 30 -3.52 10.65 -9.00
CA SER A 30 -3.21 11.54 -7.87
C SER A 30 -3.38 10.94 -6.46
N MET A 31 -3.83 9.69 -6.32
CA MET A 31 -4.05 9.08 -4.99
C MET A 31 -2.81 8.40 -4.41
N ALA A 32 -1.77 8.14 -5.21
CA ALA A 32 -0.61 7.39 -4.75
C ALA A 32 0.12 8.06 -3.57
N SER A 33 0.25 9.38 -3.58
CA SER A 33 0.86 10.12 -2.46
C SER A 33 0.09 9.98 -1.14
N LEU A 34 -1.25 9.88 -1.21
CA LEU A 34 -2.09 9.65 -0.04
C LEU A 34 -1.88 8.24 0.52
N ILE A 35 -1.92 7.23 -0.36
CA ILE A 35 -1.66 5.83 0.03
C ILE A 35 -0.26 5.66 0.63
N ALA A 36 0.76 6.26 0.01
CA ALA A 36 2.12 6.22 0.55
C ALA A 36 2.22 6.86 1.94
N LYS A 37 1.53 8.00 2.17
CA LYS A 37 1.47 8.62 3.50
C LYS A 37 0.80 7.73 4.53
N ILE A 38 -0.31 7.06 4.18
CA ILE A 38 -0.98 6.10 5.06
C ILE A 38 -0.01 4.98 5.48
N LEU A 39 0.75 4.44 4.51
CA LEU A 39 1.75 3.39 4.73
C LEU A 39 3.06 3.87 5.40
N THR A 40 3.22 5.18 5.62
CA THR A 40 4.43 5.75 6.24
C THR A 40 4.14 6.37 7.60
N ASN A 41 2.88 6.76 7.87
CA ASN A 41 2.49 7.44 9.10
C ASN A 41 2.57 6.55 10.36
N CYS A 42 2.64 5.23 10.20
CA CYS A 42 2.74 4.28 11.32
C CYS A 42 3.94 3.34 11.14
N PRO A 43 4.60 2.91 12.23
CA PRO A 43 5.64 1.89 12.15
C PRO A 43 5.02 0.54 11.81
N HIS A 44 5.16 0.13 10.55
CA HIS A 44 4.73 -1.17 10.06
C HIS A 44 5.80 -2.24 10.30
N LYS A 45 5.38 -3.47 10.55
CA LYS A 45 6.30 -4.56 10.91
C LYS A 45 7.14 -4.99 9.71
N TYR A 46 6.57 -4.97 8.50
CA TYR A 46 7.20 -5.52 7.30
C TYR A 46 7.49 -4.47 6.22
N VAL A 47 6.88 -3.29 6.25
CA VAL A 47 7.17 -2.19 5.32
C VAL A 47 8.38 -1.38 5.80
N LEU A 48 9.39 -1.23 4.92
CA LEU A 48 10.54 -0.36 5.18
C LEU A 48 10.21 1.09 4.80
N VAL A 49 9.69 1.28 3.59
CA VAL A 49 9.26 2.58 3.07
C VAL A 49 8.24 2.41 1.96
N ALA A 50 7.35 3.40 1.81
CA ALA A 50 6.43 3.53 0.68
C ALA A 50 6.65 4.87 -0.02
N ILE A 51 6.76 4.85 -1.35
CA ILE A 51 7.01 6.03 -2.18
C ILE A 51 5.86 6.14 -3.18
N GLY A 52 5.06 7.19 -3.07
CA GLY A 52 3.98 7.49 -3.99
C GLY A 52 4.40 8.50 -5.05
N SER A 53 4.04 8.26 -6.30
CA SER A 53 4.12 9.23 -7.39
C SER A 53 2.70 9.68 -7.78
N HIS A 54 2.33 9.58 -9.07
CA HIS A 54 1.02 9.98 -9.57
C HIS A 54 -0.08 8.94 -9.27
N ASP A 55 0.05 7.74 -9.82
CA ASP A 55 -0.94 6.64 -9.76
C ASP A 55 -0.32 5.33 -9.21
N THR A 56 0.93 5.40 -8.76
CA THR A 56 1.73 4.24 -8.42
C THR A 56 2.43 4.48 -7.09
N VAL A 57 2.31 3.52 -6.18
CA VAL A 57 3.09 3.45 -4.95
C VAL A 57 4.07 2.29 -5.06
N PHE A 58 5.34 2.57 -4.81
CA PHE A 58 6.38 1.57 -4.67
C PHE A 58 6.63 1.32 -3.19
N VAL A 59 6.48 0.07 -2.76
CA VAL A 59 6.67 -0.32 -1.37
C VAL A 59 7.87 -1.26 -1.27
N ILE A 60 8.84 -0.85 -0.45
CA ILE A 60 10.04 -1.61 -0.17
C ILE A 60 9.80 -2.39 1.13
N PRO A 61 9.86 -3.74 1.12
CA PRO A 61 9.76 -4.52 2.33
C PRO A 61 11.07 -4.43 3.13
N LYS A 62 10.98 -4.55 4.46
CA LYS A 62 12.16 -4.67 5.35
C LYS A 62 12.96 -5.93 5.08
N ASN A 63 12.29 -7.00 4.65
CA ASN A 63 12.90 -8.28 4.33
C ASN A 63 12.18 -8.92 3.13
N THR A 64 12.91 -9.11 2.03
CA THR A 64 12.37 -9.71 0.80
C THR A 64 11.91 -11.16 1.02
N LYS A 65 12.47 -11.88 2.00
CA LYS A 65 12.00 -13.23 2.37
C LYS A 65 10.62 -13.25 3.02
N GLN A 66 10.08 -12.08 3.38
CA GLN A 66 8.78 -11.92 4.04
C GLN A 66 7.79 -11.13 3.16
N LEU A 67 7.96 -11.18 1.84
CA LEU A 67 7.14 -10.47 0.87
C LEU A 67 5.64 -10.73 1.03
N THR A 68 5.23 -11.99 1.24
CA THR A 68 3.83 -12.35 1.47
C THR A 68 3.26 -11.70 2.73
N LEU A 69 4.03 -11.66 3.83
CA LEU A 69 3.61 -11.02 5.08
C LEU A 69 3.52 -9.49 4.92
N CYS A 70 4.43 -8.90 4.15
CA CYS A 70 4.38 -7.49 3.80
C CYS A 70 3.13 -7.15 2.97
N MET A 71 2.79 -8.00 1.98
CA MET A 71 1.60 -7.84 1.17
C MET A 71 0.31 -7.95 1.99
N GLN A 72 0.22 -8.94 2.88
CA GLN A 72 -0.91 -9.10 3.80
C GLN A 72 -1.07 -7.91 4.76
N GLU A 73 0.03 -7.35 5.27
CA GLU A 73 0.00 -6.14 6.10
C GLU A 73 -0.54 -4.95 5.30
N ILE A 74 -0.08 -4.76 4.05
CA ILE A 74 -0.55 -3.69 3.17
C ILE A 74 -2.04 -3.84 2.86
N GLU A 75 -2.49 -5.04 2.47
CA GLU A 75 -3.89 -5.36 2.18
C GLU A 75 -4.80 -5.03 3.37
N SER A 76 -4.39 -5.43 4.58
CA SER A 76 -5.10 -5.10 5.82
C SER A 76 -5.21 -3.60 6.09
N ILE A 77 -4.26 -2.78 5.62
CA ILE A 77 -4.26 -1.32 5.83
C ILE A 77 -5.14 -0.63 4.80
N VAL A 78 -5.03 -1.04 3.53
CA VAL A 78 -5.74 -0.37 2.42
C VAL A 78 -7.13 -0.92 2.18
N GLY A 79 -7.53 -1.99 2.88
CA GLY A 79 -8.87 -2.54 2.86
C GLY A 79 -9.16 -3.42 1.65
N LYS A 80 -8.20 -4.26 1.23
CA LYS A 80 -8.37 -5.27 0.18
C LYS A 80 -8.27 -6.69 0.69
#